data_AF-W7X913-F1
#
_entry.id   AF-W7X913-F1
#
_cell.length_a   1.000
_cell.length_b   1.000
_cell.length_c   1.000
_cell.angle_alpha   90.00
_cell.angle_beta   90.00
_cell.angle_gamma   90.00
#
_symmetry.space_group_name_H-M   'P 1'
#
loop_
_entity.id
_entity.type
_entity.pdbx_description
1 polymer ?
#
loop_
_entity_poly.entity_id
_entity_poly.type
_entity_poly.pdbx_seq_one_letter_code
_entity_poly.pdbx_strand_id
1 'polypeptide(L)'
;MSDNLINNTKRQAVDIVFKNIDYSVKNKKHTRQILKGVSGICKNSQINAILGTSGAGKTTLLNILCQRIQNKPDQILSGKVLANNLPYTSNQFTQFASYVMQDDILLEALTVKECLQFAVNLKTVGNQQQKTQKVEEIIKILKLERCQNTFIGGNFIKGISGGEKKRTSIGYELISDPQCLFLDEPTSGLDSFTAYCIIDFLRKYAHNQNKTVVFTIHQPSSDIWNMFDNVMLMVEGQFIYQGTGGMNVLNYFSSIGFKCPVYSNPADFLMSIMTPEREINVKNYDFYFLQYASNLKENVEANIKNSIEEEMQVDSIKTNFRTNMFYQTTQIALRQVKILKRNPILLAARVIQSVVISFFIGLIYWQTPGPTDNPTQRDIDSKNGLLYFQVIGAFMMALKPCILTFPSERAVFLREENSQLYTVGPYFLGKYIVDILPCIISPILSSIVVYWMVGLNTDSPGKVLFFMFTSALQGLSGIALGYLGGCAFKNAHIAVAISPAITVPTMLFGGYYKNSGDYASWIGWISYLSPYKYSFSALAQNEYTYEGQNYPQDPIKQLNFNLDKWESIGCLIGLCLGYSIIAYILLSLLKKKLQ
;
A
#
# COMPACT_ATOMS: atom_id res chain seq x y z
N MET A 1 23.42 40.21 12.65
CA MET A 1 23.89 38.87 13.05
C MET A 1 22.67 38.08 13.51
N SER A 2 22.10 37.15 12.77
CA SER A 2 22.66 36.33 11.69
C SER A 2 21.54 35.94 10.71
N ASP A 3 21.68 36.42 9.47
CA ASP A 3 21.03 35.94 8.25
C ASP A 3 21.44 34.51 7.92
N ASN A 4 20.91 33.53 8.65
CA ASN A 4 21.11 32.11 8.35
C ASN A 4 19.81 31.39 8.63
N LEU A 5 18.95 31.16 7.61
CA LEU A 5 17.99 30.03 7.51
C LEU A 5 17.03 30.09 6.30
N ILE A 6 17.40 30.74 5.20
CA ILE A 6 16.84 30.40 3.88
C ILE A 6 18.02 30.19 2.94
N ASN A 7 18.73 29.08 3.12
CA ASN A 7 19.45 28.48 2.01
C ASN A 7 18.38 28.03 1.00
N ASN A 8 17.97 28.96 0.13
CA ASN A 8 17.60 28.63 -1.24
C ASN A 8 18.86 28.11 -1.93
N THR A 9 19.34 26.93 -1.52
CA THR A 9 20.20 26.13 -2.38
C THR A 9 19.34 25.83 -3.60
N LYS A 10 19.56 26.58 -4.69
CA LYS A 10 19.05 26.20 -6.01
C LYS A 10 19.43 24.73 -6.19
N ARG A 11 18.45 23.84 -6.05
CA ARG A 11 18.66 22.41 -6.27
C ARG A 11 19.24 22.26 -7.68
N GLN A 12 20.39 21.63 -7.79
CA GLN A 12 21.14 21.51 -9.05
C GLN A 12 20.27 20.88 -10.14
N ALA A 13 20.52 21.25 -11.39
CA ALA A 13 19.89 20.58 -12.51
C ALA A 13 20.42 19.12 -12.61
N VAL A 14 19.57 18.17 -12.98
CA VAL A 14 19.93 16.74 -12.97
C VAL A 14 19.67 16.10 -14.32
N ASP A 15 20.73 15.69 -15.02
CA ASP A 15 20.64 14.87 -16.22
C ASP A 15 20.62 13.39 -15.84
N ILE A 16 19.74 12.62 -16.47
CA ILE A 16 19.64 11.17 -16.27
C ILE A 16 20.25 10.47 -17.48
N VAL A 17 21.33 9.75 -17.25
CA VAL A 17 22.09 9.04 -18.28
C VAL A 17 21.98 7.55 -18.03
N PHE A 18 21.76 6.78 -19.10
CA PHE A 18 21.76 5.32 -19.04
C PHE A 18 22.61 4.74 -20.16
N LYS A 19 23.41 3.72 -19.84
CA LYS A 19 24.43 3.16 -20.73
C LYS A 19 24.30 1.63 -20.77
N ASN A 20 24.13 1.11 -21.98
CA ASN A 20 24.07 -0.32 -22.32
C ASN A 20 23.15 -1.11 -21.39
N ILE A 21 21.92 -0.63 -21.24
CA ILE A 21 20.91 -1.29 -20.42
C ILE A 21 20.38 -2.52 -21.16
N ASP A 22 20.65 -3.68 -20.58
CA ASP A 22 20.12 -4.97 -21.02
C ASP A 22 19.26 -5.55 -19.90
N TYR A 23 18.07 -6.01 -20.25
CA TYR A 23 17.16 -6.60 -19.27
C TYR A 23 16.47 -7.83 -19.82
N SER A 24 16.56 -8.93 -19.08
CA SER A 24 15.96 -10.22 -19.43
C SER A 24 15.19 -10.81 -18.27
N VAL A 25 14.03 -11.40 -18.57
CA VAL A 25 13.19 -12.11 -17.59
C VAL A 25 13.17 -13.59 -17.94
N LYS A 26 13.49 -14.44 -16.96
CA LYS A 26 13.42 -15.90 -17.07
C LYS A 26 12.07 -16.39 -16.58
N ASN A 27 11.28 -16.94 -17.51
CA ASN A 27 10.16 -17.80 -17.17
C ASN A 27 10.62 -19.26 -17.10
N LYS A 28 9.83 -20.14 -16.44
CA LYS A 28 10.15 -21.56 -16.22
C LYS A 28 10.59 -22.33 -17.48
N LYS A 29 10.26 -21.85 -18.68
CA LYS A 29 10.57 -22.49 -19.97
C LYS A 29 11.46 -21.67 -20.90
N HIS A 30 11.50 -20.33 -20.77
CA HIS A 30 12.18 -19.46 -21.73
C HIS A 30 12.73 -18.19 -21.05
N THR A 31 13.87 -17.71 -21.55
CA THR A 31 14.40 -16.37 -21.21
C THR A 31 13.94 -15.39 -22.28
N ARG A 32 13.20 -14.36 -21.88
CA ARG A 32 12.78 -13.27 -22.78
C ARG A 32 13.62 -12.04 -22.49
N GLN A 33 14.41 -11.60 -23.47
CA GLN A 33 15.10 -10.32 -23.42
C GLN A 33 14.11 -9.20 -23.75
N ILE A 34 13.95 -8.24 -22.84
CA ILE A 34 13.01 -7.13 -22.95
C ILE A 34 13.71 -5.86 -23.40
N LEU A 35 14.93 -5.59 -22.92
CA LEU A 35 15.78 -4.47 -23.38
C LEU A 35 17.11 -5.02 -23.90
N LYS A 36 17.57 -4.48 -25.03
CA LYS A 36 18.74 -4.98 -25.78
C LYS A 36 19.78 -3.87 -25.95
N GLY A 37 20.59 -3.64 -24.92
CA GLY A 37 21.73 -2.71 -24.94
C GLY A 37 21.37 -1.24 -25.15
N VAL A 38 20.30 -0.74 -24.52
CA VAL A 38 19.83 0.64 -24.76
C VAL A 38 20.64 1.68 -24.00
N SER A 39 20.99 2.79 -24.68
CA SER A 39 21.74 3.92 -24.13
C SER A 39 21.07 5.24 -24.48
N GLY A 40 21.11 6.22 -23.59
CA GLY A 40 20.48 7.53 -23.82
C GLY A 40 20.70 8.51 -22.68
N ILE A 41 20.15 9.72 -22.87
CA ILE A 41 20.20 10.82 -21.90
C ILE A 41 18.86 11.57 -21.87
N CYS A 42 18.37 11.86 -20.67
CA CYS A 42 17.28 12.78 -20.41
C CYS A 42 17.87 14.05 -19.78
N LYS A 43 17.86 15.15 -20.53
CA LYS A 43 18.43 16.42 -20.07
C LYS A 43 17.47 17.18 -19.17
N ASN A 44 18.04 18.00 -18.29
CA ASN A 44 17.30 18.95 -17.48
C ASN A 44 16.61 20.04 -18.29
N SER A 45 15.65 20.72 -17.65
CA SER A 45 14.86 21.81 -18.25
C SER A 45 14.12 21.37 -19.53
N GLN A 46 13.86 20.07 -19.67
CA GLN A 46 13.24 19.45 -20.84
C GLN A 46 12.24 18.37 -20.42
N ILE A 47 11.24 18.18 -21.27
CA ILE A 47 10.39 16.99 -21.24
C ILE A 47 10.91 15.93 -22.22
N ASN A 48 11.05 14.71 -21.71
CA ASN A 48 11.60 13.56 -22.42
C ASN A 48 10.51 12.51 -22.57
N ALA A 49 9.99 12.35 -23.80
CA ALA A 49 8.90 11.43 -24.09
C ALA A 49 9.44 10.10 -24.64
N ILE A 50 9.06 8.99 -24.01
CA ILE A 50 9.36 7.63 -24.46
C ILE A 50 8.11 7.06 -25.13
N LEU A 51 8.22 6.79 -26.42
CA LEU A 51 7.13 6.31 -27.27
C LEU A 51 7.48 4.96 -27.89
N GLY A 52 6.46 4.21 -28.28
CA GLY A 52 6.59 2.87 -28.84
C GLY A 52 5.33 2.04 -28.62
N THR A 53 5.25 0.92 -29.30
CA THR A 53 4.10 0.01 -29.23
C THR A 53 3.97 -0.66 -27.87
N SER A 54 2.82 -1.27 -27.60
CA SER A 54 2.66 -2.13 -26.42
C SER A 54 3.70 -3.26 -26.44
N GLY A 55 4.36 -3.51 -25.31
CA GLY A 55 5.43 -4.50 -25.20
C GLY A 55 6.81 -4.06 -25.69
N ALA A 56 6.99 -2.84 -26.21
CA ALA A 56 8.29 -2.35 -26.70
C ALA A 56 9.37 -2.13 -25.61
N GLY A 57 9.01 -2.23 -24.32
CA GLY A 57 9.94 -2.05 -23.20
C GLY A 57 9.92 -0.66 -22.54
N LYS A 58 8.97 0.22 -22.89
CA LYS A 58 8.86 1.60 -22.37
C LYS A 58 8.79 1.68 -20.83
N THR A 59 7.76 1.07 -20.25
CA THR A 59 7.55 1.01 -18.79
C THR A 59 8.69 0.28 -18.10
N THR A 60 9.28 -0.73 -18.75
CA THR A 60 10.45 -1.45 -18.22
C THR A 60 11.68 -0.55 -18.14
N LEU A 61 11.97 0.23 -19.19
CA LEU A 61 13.05 1.22 -19.17
C LEU A 61 12.80 2.26 -18.09
N LEU A 62 11.59 2.83 -18.03
CA LEU A 62 11.21 3.82 -17.02
C LEU A 62 11.43 3.27 -15.60
N ASN A 63 10.98 2.04 -15.33
CA ASN A 63 11.18 1.38 -14.04
C ASN A 63 12.64 1.08 -13.69
N ILE A 64 13.49 0.81 -14.69
CA ILE A 64 14.95 0.66 -14.50
C ILE A 64 15.57 2.00 -14.13
N LEU A 65 15.21 3.08 -14.83
CA LEU A 65 15.69 4.43 -14.50
C LEU A 65 15.30 4.83 -13.07
N CYS A 66 14.14 4.40 -12.59
CA CYS A 66 13.69 4.66 -11.23
C CYS A 66 14.22 3.67 -10.16
N GLN A 67 15.14 2.77 -10.51
CA GLN A 67 15.70 1.76 -9.61
C GLN A 67 14.61 0.85 -8.97
N ARG A 68 13.49 0.63 -9.69
CA ARG A 68 12.37 -0.25 -9.25
C ARG A 68 12.54 -1.69 -9.71
N ILE A 69 13.37 -1.91 -10.73
CA ILE A 69 13.82 -3.24 -11.17
C ILE A 69 15.21 -3.50 -10.61
N GLN A 70 15.42 -4.70 -10.07
CA GLN A 70 16.68 -5.15 -9.48
C GLN A 70 16.95 -6.58 -9.91
N ASN A 71 18.22 -6.97 -9.89
CA ASN A 71 18.63 -8.34 -10.18
C ASN A 71 18.00 -9.34 -9.21
N LYS A 72 17.38 -10.37 -9.77
CA LYS A 72 16.76 -11.50 -9.06
C LYS A 72 17.10 -12.78 -9.82
N PRO A 73 16.92 -13.98 -9.22
CA PRO A 73 17.19 -15.24 -9.93
C PRO A 73 16.49 -15.37 -11.29
N ASP A 74 15.31 -14.76 -11.40
CA ASP A 74 14.45 -14.72 -12.59
C ASP A 74 14.58 -13.42 -13.43
N GLN A 75 15.40 -12.45 -13.01
CA GLN A 75 15.52 -11.13 -13.64
C GLN A 75 16.98 -10.70 -13.73
N ILE A 76 17.51 -10.57 -14.95
CA ILE A 76 18.90 -10.20 -15.23
C ILE A 76 18.91 -8.81 -15.84
N LEU A 77 19.54 -7.86 -15.14
CA LEU A 77 19.75 -6.46 -15.50
C LEU A 77 21.26 -6.18 -15.53
N SER A 78 21.73 -5.66 -16.66
CA SER A 78 23.09 -5.12 -16.82
C SER A 78 23.06 -3.72 -17.44
N GLY A 79 24.19 -3.03 -17.36
CA GLY A 79 24.33 -1.62 -17.76
C GLY A 79 24.44 -0.68 -16.56
N LYS A 80 24.45 0.64 -16.83
CA LYS A 80 24.61 1.67 -15.80
C LYS A 80 23.54 2.74 -15.96
N VAL A 81 22.97 3.18 -14.84
CA VAL A 81 22.10 4.36 -14.75
C VAL A 81 22.76 5.36 -13.84
N LEU A 82 22.86 6.61 -14.30
CA LEU A 82 23.63 7.68 -13.70
C LEU A 82 22.78 8.95 -13.61
N ALA A 83 22.94 9.71 -12.54
CA ALA A 83 22.43 11.08 -12.38
C ALA A 83 23.64 12.00 -12.30
N ASN A 84 23.77 12.96 -13.23
CA ASN A 84 24.99 13.78 -13.40
C ASN A 84 26.28 12.94 -13.34
N ASN A 85 26.34 11.89 -14.16
CA ASN A 85 27.44 10.91 -14.22
C ASN A 85 27.73 10.07 -12.97
N LEU A 86 26.95 10.21 -11.90
CA LEU A 86 27.08 9.40 -10.68
C LEU A 86 26.03 8.27 -10.61
N PRO A 87 26.43 7.02 -10.32
CA PRO A 87 25.47 5.94 -10.11
C PRO A 87 24.66 6.20 -8.84
N TYR A 88 23.36 5.91 -8.89
CA TYR A 88 22.48 6.06 -7.74
C TYR A 88 21.75 4.77 -7.40
N THR A 89 21.58 4.55 -6.11
CA THR A 89 20.74 3.49 -5.56
C THR A 89 19.27 3.92 -5.52
N SER A 90 18.38 2.99 -5.24
CA SER A 90 16.98 3.31 -5.02
C SER A 90 16.72 4.30 -3.88
N ASN A 91 17.50 4.28 -2.81
CA ASN A 91 17.30 5.19 -1.70
C ASN A 91 17.69 6.61 -2.12
N GLN A 92 18.81 6.74 -2.84
CA GLN A 92 19.25 8.02 -3.43
C GLN A 92 18.26 8.53 -4.47
N PHE A 93 17.67 7.67 -5.31
CA PHE A 93 16.64 8.07 -6.28
C PHE A 93 15.52 8.89 -5.63
N THR A 94 14.96 8.41 -4.51
CA THR A 94 13.85 9.10 -3.82
C THR A 94 14.23 10.44 -3.18
N GLN A 95 15.52 10.77 -3.10
CA GLN A 95 16.00 12.05 -2.56
C GLN A 95 15.92 13.17 -3.60
N PHE A 96 16.14 12.85 -4.89
CA PHE A 96 16.16 13.83 -5.98
C PHE A 96 15.03 13.63 -6.99
N ALA A 97 14.39 12.47 -7.03
CA ALA A 97 13.40 12.11 -8.03
C ALA A 97 12.13 11.50 -7.44
N SER A 98 11.04 11.60 -8.20
CA SER A 98 9.76 10.98 -7.86
C SER A 98 9.18 10.22 -9.07
N TYR A 99 8.35 9.21 -8.78
CA TYR A 99 7.72 8.36 -9.78
C TYR A 99 6.20 8.39 -9.64
N VAL A 100 5.50 8.77 -10.70
CA VAL A 100 4.05 8.70 -10.82
C VAL A 100 3.68 7.41 -11.54
N MET A 101 2.93 6.54 -10.86
CA MET A 101 2.48 5.27 -11.42
C MET A 101 1.37 5.47 -12.47
N GLN A 102 1.21 4.49 -13.36
CA GLN A 102 0.10 4.43 -14.30
C GLN A 102 -1.26 4.40 -13.58
N ASP A 103 -1.37 3.58 -12.52
CA ASP A 103 -2.57 3.52 -11.68
C ASP A 103 -2.56 4.62 -10.60
N ASP A 104 -3.69 5.31 -10.44
CA ASP A 104 -3.87 6.35 -9.44
C ASP A 104 -4.29 5.77 -8.07
N ILE A 105 -3.31 5.17 -7.38
CA ILE A 105 -3.50 4.46 -6.10
C ILE A 105 -3.59 5.47 -4.94
N LEU A 106 -4.78 5.96 -4.64
CA LEU A 106 -5.06 6.94 -3.57
C LEU A 106 -6.16 6.42 -2.62
N LEU A 107 -6.20 6.91 -1.38
CA LEU A 107 -7.26 6.54 -0.42
C LEU A 107 -8.58 7.21 -0.77
N GLU A 108 -9.59 6.39 -1.06
CA GLU A 108 -10.88 6.85 -1.57
C GLU A 108 -11.65 7.79 -0.62
N ALA A 109 -11.53 7.57 0.70
CA ALA A 109 -12.27 8.31 1.72
C ALA A 109 -11.64 9.65 2.14
N LEU A 110 -10.51 10.04 1.53
CA LEU A 110 -9.87 11.35 1.77
C LEU A 110 -10.30 12.35 0.71
N THR A 111 -10.27 13.65 1.03
CA THR A 111 -10.39 14.68 0.01
C THR A 111 -9.06 14.91 -0.70
N VAL A 112 -9.09 15.59 -1.87
CA VAL A 112 -7.88 16.00 -2.60
C VAL A 112 -6.93 16.78 -1.67
N LYS A 113 -7.43 17.82 -0.99
CA LYS A 113 -6.63 18.65 -0.07
C LYS A 113 -6.04 17.83 1.06
N GLU A 114 -6.79 16.91 1.65
CA GLU A 114 -6.31 16.07 2.74
C GLU A 114 -5.25 15.06 2.29
N CYS A 115 -5.41 14.50 1.10
CA CYS A 115 -4.44 13.58 0.53
C CYS A 115 -3.09 14.28 0.31
N LEU A 116 -3.12 15.49 -0.25
CA LEU A 116 -1.92 16.31 -0.42
C LEU A 116 -1.35 16.76 0.92
N GLN A 117 -2.20 17.19 1.86
CA GLN A 117 -1.76 17.59 3.20
C GLN A 117 -1.05 16.46 3.94
N PHE A 118 -1.55 15.22 3.82
CA PHE A 118 -0.92 14.05 4.41
C PHE A 118 0.51 13.85 3.88
N ALA A 119 0.69 13.93 2.56
CA ALA A 119 2.02 13.83 1.95
C ALA A 119 2.93 14.98 2.35
N VAL A 120 2.46 16.24 2.40
CA VAL A 120 3.28 17.38 2.82
C VAL A 120 3.71 17.24 4.28
N ASN A 121 2.81 16.78 5.16
CA ASN A 121 3.11 16.61 6.57
C ASN A 121 4.32 15.69 6.78
N LEU A 122 4.45 14.64 5.98
CA LEU A 122 5.50 13.64 6.10
C LEU A 122 6.75 13.93 5.26
N LYS A 123 6.61 14.50 4.06
CA LYS A 123 7.72 14.78 3.14
C LYS A 123 8.39 16.14 3.34
N THR A 124 7.80 17.08 4.06
CA THR A 124 8.32 18.46 4.16
C THR A 124 8.60 18.86 5.60
N VAL A 125 9.72 19.56 5.82
CA VAL A 125 10.07 20.21 7.09
C VAL A 125 9.53 21.65 7.04
N GLY A 126 8.97 22.13 8.13
CA GLY A 126 8.41 23.47 8.22
C GLY A 126 7.18 23.54 9.11
N ASN A 127 6.74 24.75 9.41
CA ASN A 127 5.56 25.00 10.23
C ASN A 127 4.28 24.61 9.47
N GLN A 128 3.21 24.31 10.21
CA GLN A 128 1.95 23.84 9.60
C GLN A 128 1.40 24.84 8.57
N GLN A 129 1.58 26.14 8.78
CA GLN A 129 1.16 27.18 7.82
C GLN A 129 1.90 27.07 6.49
N GLN A 130 3.23 26.93 6.50
CA GLN A 130 4.05 26.75 5.29
C GLN A 130 3.65 25.47 4.55
N LYS A 131 3.37 24.39 5.31
CA LYS A 131 2.88 23.14 4.74
C LYS A 131 1.54 23.32 4.03
N THR A 132 0.59 24.00 4.64
CA THR A 132 -0.71 24.29 4.04
C THR A 132 -0.60 25.19 2.80
N GLN A 133 0.23 26.22 2.85
CA GLN A 133 0.49 27.11 1.70
C GLN A 133 1.03 26.33 0.50
N LYS A 134 2.01 25.42 0.73
CA LYS A 134 2.53 24.55 -0.32
C LYS A 134 1.45 23.65 -0.94
N VAL A 135 0.52 23.13 -0.14
CA VAL A 135 -0.63 22.36 -0.66
C VAL A 135 -1.51 23.24 -1.54
N GLU A 136 -1.80 24.47 -1.12
CA GLU A 136 -2.66 25.40 -1.85
C GLU A 136 -2.03 25.85 -3.18
N GLU A 137 -0.71 26.06 -3.20
CA GLU A 137 0.04 26.30 -4.44
C GLU A 137 -0.08 25.13 -5.41
N ILE A 138 0.12 23.89 -4.93
CA ILE A 138 0.01 22.69 -5.78
C ILE A 138 -1.41 22.52 -6.31
N ILE A 139 -2.43 22.74 -5.47
CA ILE A 139 -3.84 22.68 -5.89
C ILE A 139 -4.11 23.69 -7.01
N LYS A 140 -3.62 24.93 -6.88
CA LYS A 140 -3.80 25.98 -7.87
C LYS A 140 -3.06 25.66 -9.18
N ILE A 141 -1.81 25.22 -9.08
CA ILE A 141 -0.99 24.84 -10.23
C ILE A 141 -1.64 23.72 -11.04
N LEU A 142 -2.24 22.73 -10.36
CA LEU A 142 -2.91 21.60 -10.98
C LEU A 142 -4.39 21.84 -11.29
N LYS A 143 -4.89 23.07 -11.09
CA LYS A 143 -6.28 23.46 -11.33
C LYS A 143 -7.29 22.56 -10.61
N LEU A 144 -7.02 22.23 -9.35
CA LEU A 144 -7.84 21.34 -8.50
C LEU A 144 -8.74 22.12 -7.52
N GLU A 145 -8.80 23.45 -7.58
CA GLU A 145 -9.48 24.30 -6.59
C GLU A 145 -10.96 23.93 -6.42
N ARG A 146 -11.65 23.61 -7.51
CA ARG A 146 -13.07 23.24 -7.50
C ARG A 146 -13.35 21.93 -6.79
N CYS A 147 -12.41 20.98 -6.86
CA CYS A 147 -12.57 19.62 -6.31
C CYS A 147 -11.76 19.39 -5.02
N GLN A 148 -11.07 20.41 -4.49
CA GLN A 148 -10.12 20.26 -3.38
C GLN A 148 -10.72 19.63 -2.10
N ASN A 149 -12.01 19.86 -1.86
CA ASN A 149 -12.74 19.36 -0.70
C ASN A 149 -13.65 18.17 -1.05
N THR A 150 -13.58 17.65 -2.27
CA THR A 150 -14.32 16.47 -2.72
C THR A 150 -13.49 15.22 -2.44
N PHE A 151 -14.15 14.11 -2.08
CA PHE A 151 -13.48 12.83 -1.89
C PHE A 151 -12.82 12.35 -3.17
N ILE A 152 -11.66 11.70 -3.04
CA ILE A 152 -11.00 11.03 -4.15
C ILE A 152 -11.96 10.01 -4.77
N GLY A 153 -12.63 9.21 -3.93
CA GLY A 153 -13.56 8.19 -4.35
C GLY A 153 -12.92 7.03 -5.12
N GLY A 154 -13.76 6.03 -5.35
CA GLY A 154 -13.45 4.81 -6.08
C GLY A 154 -14.72 4.00 -6.29
N ASN A 155 -14.64 2.68 -6.18
CA ASN A 155 -15.74 1.81 -6.63
C ASN A 155 -16.98 1.92 -5.74
N PHE A 156 -16.79 2.16 -4.43
CA PHE A 156 -17.87 2.20 -3.45
C PHE A 156 -18.20 3.62 -2.97
N ILE A 157 -17.28 4.56 -3.16
CA ILE A 157 -17.43 5.96 -2.74
C ILE A 157 -17.37 6.83 -3.99
N LYS A 158 -18.45 7.53 -4.32
CA LYS A 158 -18.43 8.52 -5.41
C LYS A 158 -17.44 9.64 -5.07
N GLY A 159 -16.60 10.01 -6.04
CA GLY A 159 -15.58 11.04 -5.86
C GLY A 159 -15.35 11.89 -7.10
N ILE A 160 -14.12 12.39 -7.22
CA ILE A 160 -13.64 13.20 -8.34
C ILE A 160 -13.55 12.39 -9.65
N SER A 161 -13.45 13.11 -10.78
CA SER A 161 -13.25 12.49 -12.11
C SER A 161 -11.88 11.81 -12.25
N GLY A 162 -11.74 10.93 -13.25
CA GLY A 162 -10.45 10.26 -13.54
C GLY A 162 -9.31 11.26 -13.82
N GLY A 163 -9.58 12.33 -14.58
CA GLY A 163 -8.61 13.39 -14.83
C GLY A 163 -8.19 14.17 -13.59
N GLU A 164 -9.13 14.49 -12.69
CA GLU A 164 -8.81 15.11 -11.40
C GLU A 164 -8.02 14.16 -10.50
N LYS A 165 -8.33 12.86 -10.53
CA LYS A 165 -7.61 11.82 -9.79
C LYS A 165 -6.16 11.69 -10.27
N LYS A 166 -5.93 11.67 -11.59
CA LYS A 166 -4.59 11.67 -12.19
C LYS A 166 -3.79 12.91 -11.80
N ARG A 167 -4.39 14.10 -11.90
CA ARG A 167 -3.74 15.35 -11.44
C ARG A 167 -3.42 15.32 -9.95
N THR A 168 -4.31 14.78 -9.12
CA THR A 168 -4.06 14.61 -7.68
C THR A 168 -2.90 13.65 -7.42
N SER A 169 -2.78 12.57 -8.19
CA SER A 169 -1.66 11.61 -8.13
C SER A 169 -0.32 12.28 -8.47
N ILE A 170 -0.29 13.10 -9.53
CA ILE A 170 0.88 13.92 -9.89
C ILE A 170 1.22 14.91 -8.77
N GLY A 171 0.22 15.63 -8.25
CA GLY A 171 0.38 16.57 -7.13
C GLY A 171 0.93 15.93 -5.87
N TYR A 172 0.53 14.68 -5.59
CA TYR A 172 1.02 13.91 -4.45
C TYR A 172 2.54 13.73 -4.48
N GLU A 173 3.11 13.49 -5.66
CA GLU A 173 4.56 13.34 -5.83
C GLU A 173 5.30 14.68 -5.95
N LEU A 174 4.66 15.70 -6.54
CA LEU A 174 5.21 17.06 -6.65
C LEU A 174 5.43 17.76 -5.31
N ILE A 175 4.76 17.30 -4.24
CA ILE A 175 4.98 17.80 -2.86
C ILE A 175 6.45 17.73 -2.44
N SER A 176 7.19 16.73 -2.92
CA SER A 176 8.62 16.58 -2.63
C SER A 176 9.50 17.64 -3.32
N ASP A 177 8.94 18.36 -4.29
CA ASP A 177 9.64 19.23 -5.23
C ASP A 177 10.86 18.52 -5.86
N PRO A 178 10.65 17.39 -6.57
CA PRO A 178 11.75 16.58 -7.09
C PRO A 178 12.52 17.34 -8.17
N GLN A 179 13.82 17.06 -8.34
CA GLN A 179 14.63 17.53 -9.48
C GLN A 179 14.27 16.76 -10.75
N CYS A 180 13.95 15.48 -10.62
CA CYS A 180 13.48 14.64 -11.72
C CYS A 180 12.08 14.06 -11.46
N LEU A 181 11.18 14.17 -12.43
CA LEU A 181 9.84 13.59 -12.35
C LEU A 181 9.67 12.53 -13.44
N PHE A 182 9.40 11.30 -13.03
CA PHE A 182 9.14 10.18 -13.92
C PHE A 182 7.64 9.84 -13.88
N LEU A 183 7.00 9.71 -15.03
CA LEU A 183 5.57 9.38 -15.11
C LEU A 183 5.31 8.24 -16.09
N ASP A 184 4.58 7.23 -15.65
CA ASP A 184 4.16 6.14 -16.52
C ASP A 184 2.76 6.40 -17.07
N GLU A 185 2.68 6.61 -18.39
CA GLU A 185 1.46 6.91 -19.14
C GLU A 185 0.53 7.94 -18.47
N PRO A 186 1.00 9.17 -18.19
CA PRO A 186 0.23 10.18 -17.45
C PRO A 186 -1.03 10.65 -18.19
N THR A 187 -1.18 10.33 -19.47
CA THR A 187 -2.34 10.69 -20.31
C THR A 187 -3.32 9.53 -20.52
N SER A 188 -3.05 8.35 -19.97
CA SER A 188 -3.89 7.16 -20.18
C SER A 188 -5.26 7.31 -19.51
N GLY A 189 -6.33 6.95 -20.23
CA GLY A 189 -7.70 7.03 -19.74
C GLY A 189 -8.27 8.46 -19.65
N LEU A 190 -7.61 9.46 -20.27
CA LEU A 190 -8.03 10.86 -20.26
C LEU A 190 -8.54 11.32 -21.63
N ASP A 191 -9.44 12.31 -21.62
CA ASP A 191 -9.82 13.02 -22.84
C ASP A 191 -8.65 13.89 -23.35
N SER A 192 -8.67 14.20 -24.66
CA SER A 192 -7.58 14.92 -25.34
C SER A 192 -7.25 16.28 -24.72
N PHE A 193 -8.26 17.01 -24.23
CA PHE A 193 -8.05 18.33 -23.64
C PHE A 193 -7.42 18.24 -22.25
N THR A 194 -7.89 17.29 -21.43
CA THR A 194 -7.30 17.02 -20.12
C THR A 194 -5.86 16.54 -20.24
N ALA A 195 -5.58 15.64 -21.20
CA ALA A 195 -4.23 15.17 -21.50
C ALA A 195 -3.31 16.33 -21.93
N TYR A 196 -3.77 17.20 -22.85
CA TYR A 196 -3.06 18.41 -23.26
C TYR A 196 -2.69 19.29 -22.06
N CYS A 197 -3.65 19.57 -21.18
CA CYS A 197 -3.42 20.39 -20.00
C CYS A 197 -2.36 19.81 -19.05
N ILE A 198 -2.31 18.48 -18.90
CA ILE A 198 -1.30 17.81 -18.07
C ILE A 198 0.09 17.93 -18.70
N ILE A 199 0.23 17.68 -20.00
CA ILE A 199 1.53 17.79 -20.69
C ILE A 199 2.01 19.25 -20.72
N ASP A 200 1.13 20.21 -21.02
CA ASP A 200 1.47 21.64 -20.97
C ASP A 200 1.95 22.06 -19.58
N PHE A 201 1.29 21.56 -18.52
CA PHE A 201 1.73 21.77 -17.15
C PHE A 201 3.13 21.16 -16.90
N LEU A 202 3.35 19.90 -17.26
CA LEU A 202 4.63 19.21 -17.09
C LEU A 202 5.76 19.91 -17.84
N ARG A 203 5.48 20.42 -19.04
CA ARG A 203 6.39 21.21 -19.85
C ARG A 203 6.79 22.51 -19.16
N LYS A 204 5.80 23.28 -18.69
CA LYS A 204 6.04 24.51 -17.92
C LYS A 204 6.81 24.22 -16.63
N TYR A 205 6.51 23.11 -15.96
CA TYR A 205 7.21 22.66 -14.76
C TYR A 205 8.69 22.35 -15.05
N ALA A 206 8.98 21.62 -16.14
CA ALA A 206 10.34 21.36 -16.61
C ALA A 206 11.12 22.66 -16.87
N HIS A 207 10.62 23.52 -17.77
CA HIS A 207 11.35 24.70 -18.21
C HIS A 207 11.50 25.77 -17.12
N ASN A 208 10.42 26.11 -16.41
CA ASN A 208 10.44 27.23 -15.48
C ASN A 208 11.18 26.93 -14.18
N GLN A 209 11.27 25.64 -13.80
CA GLN A 209 11.90 25.21 -12.56
C GLN A 209 13.19 24.39 -12.78
N ASN A 210 13.70 24.34 -14.01
CA ASN A 210 14.88 23.55 -14.40
C ASN A 210 14.80 22.09 -13.94
N LYS A 211 13.65 21.45 -14.19
CA LYS A 211 13.37 20.06 -13.80
C LYS A 211 13.52 19.14 -14.99
N THR A 212 13.86 17.89 -14.72
CA THR A 212 13.93 16.83 -15.72
C THR A 212 12.66 16.03 -15.66
N VAL A 213 11.84 16.10 -16.70
CA VAL A 213 10.59 15.33 -16.75
C VAL A 213 10.74 14.22 -17.78
N VAL A 214 10.47 12.99 -17.39
CA VAL A 214 10.54 11.80 -18.25
C VAL A 214 9.21 11.08 -18.16
N PHE A 215 8.59 10.76 -19.29
CA PHE A 215 7.35 10.00 -19.27
C PHE A 215 7.19 9.08 -20.46
N THR A 216 6.42 8.01 -20.26
CA THR A 216 5.97 7.12 -21.32
C THR A 216 4.64 7.62 -21.87
N ILE A 217 4.42 7.50 -23.19
CA ILE A 217 3.12 7.84 -23.80
C ILE A 217 2.83 6.92 -24.99
N HIS A 218 1.58 6.44 -25.08
CA HIS A 218 1.20 5.44 -26.09
C HIS A 218 0.74 6.07 -27.40
N GLN A 219 -0.14 7.08 -27.39
CA GLN A 219 -0.67 7.74 -28.59
C GLN A 219 -1.06 9.20 -28.27
N PRO A 220 -0.12 10.16 -28.37
CA PRO A 220 -0.44 11.57 -28.15
C PRO A 220 -1.23 12.17 -29.32
N SER A 221 -2.06 13.19 -29.01
CA SER A 221 -2.64 14.05 -30.04
C SER A 221 -1.55 14.88 -30.73
N SER A 222 -1.86 15.40 -31.93
CA SER A 222 -0.95 16.28 -32.67
C SER A 222 -0.53 17.52 -31.86
N ASP A 223 -1.41 18.05 -31.01
CA ASP A 223 -1.10 19.19 -30.14
C ASP A 223 -0.06 18.82 -29.08
N ILE A 224 -0.20 17.63 -28.48
CA ILE A 224 0.76 17.11 -27.49
C ILE A 224 2.08 16.76 -28.15
N TRP A 225 2.06 16.19 -29.36
CA TRP A 225 3.26 15.83 -30.12
C TRP A 225 4.21 17.02 -30.31
N ASN A 226 3.66 18.20 -30.59
CA ASN A 226 4.43 19.42 -30.80
C ASN A 226 5.04 20.02 -29.52
N MET A 227 4.73 19.45 -28.34
CA MET A 227 5.27 19.91 -27.06
C MET A 227 6.58 19.24 -26.65
N PHE A 228 6.92 18.09 -27.23
CA PHE A 228 8.05 17.29 -26.77
C PHE A 228 9.39 17.92 -27.16
N ASP A 229 10.23 18.21 -26.16
CA ASP A 229 11.58 18.69 -26.39
C ASP A 229 12.47 17.56 -26.93
N ASN A 230 12.39 16.39 -26.30
CA ASN A 230 13.15 15.20 -26.64
C ASN A 230 12.22 13.98 -26.77
N VAL A 231 12.42 13.19 -27.82
CA VAL A 231 11.63 12.00 -28.14
C VAL A 231 12.56 10.79 -28.27
N MET A 232 12.19 9.71 -27.60
CA MET A 232 12.83 8.40 -27.71
C MET A 232 11.80 7.39 -28.24
N LEU A 233 12.00 6.86 -29.45
CA LEU A 233 11.12 5.85 -30.04
C LEU A 233 11.71 4.46 -29.87
N MET A 234 10.91 3.54 -29.34
CA MET A 234 11.31 2.17 -29.03
C MET A 234 10.46 1.12 -29.73
N VAL A 235 11.12 0.07 -30.20
CA VAL A 235 10.53 -1.15 -30.77
C VAL A 235 11.34 -2.35 -30.30
N GLU A 236 10.68 -3.44 -29.87
CA GLU A 236 11.34 -4.71 -29.52
C GLU A 236 12.55 -4.57 -28.57
N GLY A 237 12.48 -3.62 -27.62
CA GLY A 237 13.51 -3.38 -26.62
C GLY A 237 14.72 -2.56 -27.10
N GLN A 238 14.63 -1.93 -28.28
CA GLN A 238 15.69 -1.12 -28.89
C GLN A 238 15.16 0.23 -29.35
N PHE A 239 16.06 1.22 -29.46
CA PHE A 239 15.70 2.53 -30.01
C PHE A 239 15.78 2.54 -31.53
N ILE A 240 14.82 3.22 -32.15
CA ILE A 240 14.82 3.53 -33.58
C ILE A 240 15.03 5.04 -33.84
N TYR A 241 14.86 5.87 -32.81
CA TYR A 241 15.10 7.31 -32.83
C TYR A 241 15.37 7.83 -31.42
N GLN A 242 16.29 8.77 -31.29
CA GLN A 242 16.49 9.59 -30.10
C GLN A 242 16.91 11.00 -30.54
N GLY A 243 16.22 12.02 -30.05
CA GLY A 243 16.57 13.40 -30.38
C GLY A 243 15.40 14.37 -30.24
N THR A 244 15.59 15.57 -30.78
CA THR A 244 14.60 16.64 -30.68
C THR A 244 13.25 16.26 -31.28
N GLY A 245 12.16 16.57 -30.58
CA GLY A 245 10.81 16.27 -31.04
C GLY A 245 10.34 17.06 -32.27
N GLY A 246 9.05 16.95 -32.57
CA GLY A 246 8.41 17.69 -33.66
C GLY A 246 8.84 17.20 -35.06
N MET A 247 9.16 18.15 -35.95
CA MET A 247 9.45 17.87 -37.35
C MET A 247 10.75 17.08 -37.56
N ASN A 248 11.70 17.17 -36.63
CA ASN A 248 12.99 16.47 -36.75
C ASN A 248 12.83 14.95 -36.77
N VAL A 249 11.85 14.43 -36.03
CA VAL A 249 11.49 13.02 -36.06
C VAL A 249 11.00 12.63 -37.46
N LEU A 250 10.06 13.41 -38.02
CA LEU A 250 9.48 13.16 -39.34
C LEU A 250 10.51 13.29 -40.47
N ASN A 251 11.42 14.25 -40.37
CA ASN A 251 12.51 14.45 -41.33
C ASN A 251 13.45 13.24 -41.35
N TYR A 252 13.77 12.68 -40.18
CA TYR A 252 14.57 11.46 -40.08
C TYR A 252 13.86 10.28 -40.73
N PHE A 253 12.59 10.01 -40.40
CA PHE A 253 11.87 8.89 -41.01
C PHE A 253 11.66 9.09 -42.52
N SER A 254 11.46 10.33 -42.98
CA SER A 254 11.36 10.63 -44.40
C SER A 254 12.68 10.42 -45.15
N SER A 255 13.85 10.66 -44.53
CA SER A 255 15.15 10.43 -45.18
C SER A 255 15.46 8.95 -45.37
N ILE A 256 14.91 8.08 -44.51
CA ILE A 256 15.03 6.62 -44.62
C ILE A 256 13.85 5.98 -45.39
N GLY A 257 13.01 6.77 -46.07
CA GLY A 257 11.96 6.30 -46.99
C GLY A 257 10.55 6.20 -46.41
N PHE A 258 10.33 6.60 -45.15
CA PHE A 258 9.03 6.53 -44.46
C PHE A 258 8.42 7.93 -44.36
N LYS A 259 7.67 8.33 -45.38
CA LYS A 259 7.01 9.65 -45.43
C LYS A 259 5.65 9.64 -44.73
N CYS A 260 5.48 10.54 -43.78
CA CYS A 260 4.20 10.77 -43.10
C CYS A 260 3.17 11.37 -44.09
N PRO A 261 1.97 10.78 -44.24
CA PRO A 261 0.92 11.34 -45.08
C PRO A 261 0.49 12.75 -44.65
N VAL A 262 0.09 13.57 -45.62
CA VAL A 262 -0.44 14.92 -45.35
C VAL A 262 -1.76 14.78 -44.58
N TYR A 263 -1.93 15.57 -43.52
CA TYR A 263 -3.08 15.53 -42.59
C TYR A 263 -3.19 14.30 -41.68
N SER A 264 -2.12 13.50 -41.55
CA SER A 264 -2.05 12.45 -40.54
C SER A 264 -1.37 12.96 -39.26
N ASN A 265 -1.80 12.44 -38.10
CA ASN A 265 -1.10 12.67 -36.85
C ASN A 265 0.28 11.99 -36.91
N PRO A 266 1.38 12.73 -36.69
CA PRO A 266 2.74 12.19 -36.70
C PRO A 266 2.91 10.98 -35.77
N ALA A 267 2.30 11.03 -34.58
CA ALA A 267 2.42 9.95 -33.61
C ALA A 267 1.71 8.68 -34.10
N ASP A 268 0.53 8.81 -34.71
CA ASP A 268 -0.23 7.68 -35.26
C ASP A 268 0.48 7.07 -36.47
N PHE A 269 1.08 7.90 -37.33
CA PHE A 269 1.93 7.43 -38.42
C PHE A 269 3.10 6.60 -37.89
N LEU A 270 3.84 7.12 -36.91
CA LEU A 270 4.98 6.40 -36.31
C LEU A 270 4.52 5.10 -35.64
N MET A 271 3.39 5.10 -34.94
CA MET A 271 2.83 3.86 -34.38
C MET A 271 2.48 2.86 -35.49
N SER A 272 1.90 3.31 -36.61
CA SER A 272 1.51 2.44 -37.71
C SER A 272 2.67 1.71 -38.40
N ILE A 273 3.88 2.29 -38.38
CA ILE A 273 5.11 1.66 -38.91
C ILE A 273 5.85 0.83 -37.85
N MET A 274 5.58 1.08 -36.57
CA MET A 274 6.16 0.32 -35.45
C MET A 274 5.32 -0.91 -35.06
N THR A 275 4.02 -0.94 -35.34
CA THR A 275 3.11 -2.01 -34.88
C THR A 275 3.51 -3.39 -35.39
N PRO A 276 3.65 -4.41 -34.52
CA PRO A 276 4.08 -5.76 -34.90
C PRO A 276 3.01 -6.57 -35.64
N GLU A 277 1.74 -6.14 -35.61
CA GLU A 277 0.62 -6.83 -36.28
C GLU A 277 0.76 -6.89 -37.81
N ARG A 278 1.57 -6.00 -38.40
CA ARG A 278 1.89 -6.02 -39.83
C ARG A 278 3.25 -6.67 -40.03
N GLU A 279 3.28 -7.81 -40.72
CA GLU A 279 4.54 -8.54 -41.01
C GLU A 279 5.58 -7.67 -41.72
N ILE A 280 5.14 -6.74 -42.57
CA ILE A 280 6.01 -5.80 -43.28
C ILE A 280 6.80 -4.94 -42.28
N ASN A 281 6.16 -4.49 -41.19
CA ASN A 281 6.83 -3.69 -40.17
C ASN A 281 7.90 -4.49 -39.44
N VAL A 282 7.59 -5.75 -39.08
CA VAL A 282 8.54 -6.63 -38.40
C VAL A 282 9.79 -6.86 -39.24
N LYS A 283 9.63 -7.02 -40.57
CA LYS A 283 10.75 -7.11 -41.51
C LYS A 283 11.59 -5.83 -41.59
N ASN A 284 10.99 -4.67 -41.30
CA ASN A 284 11.68 -3.38 -41.33
C ASN A 284 12.44 -3.06 -40.03
N TYR A 285 12.26 -3.83 -38.95
CA TYR A 285 12.91 -3.52 -37.67
C TYR A 285 14.43 -3.51 -37.76
N ASP A 286 15.03 -4.51 -38.41
CA ASP A 286 16.48 -4.56 -38.61
C ASP A 286 16.99 -3.33 -39.38
N PHE A 287 16.22 -2.88 -40.38
CA PHE A 287 16.53 -1.65 -41.10
C PHE A 287 16.48 -0.41 -40.20
N TYR A 288 15.46 -0.30 -39.33
CA TYR A 288 15.39 0.81 -38.36
C TYR A 288 16.57 0.82 -37.39
N PHE A 289 16.99 -0.35 -36.90
CA PHE A 289 18.12 -0.46 -35.97
C PHE A 289 19.44 -0.09 -36.64
N LEU A 290 19.65 -0.49 -37.90
CA LEU A 290 20.83 -0.13 -38.68
C LEU A 290 20.91 1.39 -38.92
N GLN A 291 19.80 2.01 -39.34
CA GLN A 291 19.75 3.46 -39.59
C GLN A 291 19.94 4.29 -38.32
N TYR A 292 19.38 3.82 -37.19
CA TYR A 292 19.61 4.44 -35.90
C TYR A 292 21.09 4.36 -35.51
N ALA A 293 21.72 3.20 -35.69
CA ALA A 293 23.12 2.97 -35.38
C ALA A 293 24.07 3.84 -36.22
N SER A 294 23.77 4.05 -37.51
CA SER A 294 24.62 4.84 -38.41
C SER A 294 24.47 6.36 -38.23
N ASN A 295 23.24 6.85 -38.00
CA ASN A 295 22.95 8.28 -38.14
C ASN A 295 22.75 9.01 -36.81
N LEU A 296 22.30 8.32 -35.76
CA LEU A 296 21.88 8.94 -34.50
C LEU A 296 22.70 8.49 -33.29
N LYS A 297 23.19 7.25 -33.28
CA LYS A 297 23.89 6.68 -32.13
C LYS A 297 25.12 7.49 -31.70
N GLU A 298 25.96 7.93 -32.65
CA GLU A 298 27.15 8.72 -32.35
C GLU A 298 26.80 10.08 -31.72
N ASN A 299 25.75 10.74 -32.21
CA ASN A 299 25.24 12.00 -31.64
C ASN A 299 24.69 11.79 -30.22
N VAL A 300 24.02 10.67 -29.96
CA VAL A 300 23.55 10.32 -28.61
C VAL A 300 24.73 10.04 -27.68
N GLU A 301 25.75 9.33 -28.13
CA GLU A 301 26.97 9.07 -27.37
C GLU A 301 27.75 10.36 -27.06
N ALA A 302 27.81 11.29 -28.01
CA ALA A 302 28.38 12.62 -27.80
C ALA A 302 27.57 13.42 -26.75
N ASN A 303 26.24 13.39 -26.82
CA ASN A 303 25.37 14.01 -25.81
C ASN A 303 25.54 13.39 -24.42
N ILE A 304 25.76 12.08 -24.35
CA ILE A 304 26.06 11.37 -23.10
C ILE A 304 27.41 11.81 -22.53
N LYS A 305 28.44 11.98 -23.38
CA LYS A 305 29.75 12.49 -22.95
C LYS A 305 29.68 13.94 -22.47
N ASN A 306 28.89 14.79 -23.14
CA ASN A 306 28.68 16.19 -22.79
C ASN A 306 27.63 16.41 -21.69
N SER A 307 27.24 15.36 -20.96
CA SER A 307 26.32 15.48 -19.83
C SER A 307 26.97 16.25 -18.67
N ILE A 308 26.16 16.84 -17.78
CA ILE A 308 26.67 17.58 -16.63
C ILE A 308 27.68 16.72 -15.84
N GLU A 309 28.93 17.18 -15.76
CA GLU A 309 30.02 16.56 -15.00
C GLU A 309 30.12 17.09 -13.56
N GLU A 310 29.32 18.10 -13.19
CA GLU A 310 29.31 18.60 -11.81
C GLU A 310 28.91 17.49 -10.84
N GLU A 311 29.77 17.23 -9.85
CA GLU A 311 29.46 16.31 -8.76
C GLU A 311 28.11 16.70 -8.17
N MET A 312 27.14 15.83 -8.35
CA MET A 312 25.88 15.94 -7.63
C MET A 312 26.26 15.89 -6.16
N GLN A 313 26.15 17.03 -5.46
CA GLN A 313 26.10 17.04 -4.00
C GLN A 313 24.76 16.41 -3.63
N VAL A 314 24.67 15.09 -3.82
CA VAL A 314 23.82 14.26 -2.99
C VAL A 314 24.47 14.40 -1.64
N ASP A 315 24.13 15.48 -0.93
CA ASP A 315 24.58 15.67 0.43
C ASP A 315 24.44 14.29 1.07
N SER A 316 25.48 13.87 1.78
CA SER A 316 25.46 12.69 2.63
C SER A 316 24.50 12.89 3.81
N ILE A 317 23.35 13.53 3.57
CA ILE A 317 22.13 13.44 4.34
C ILE A 317 21.79 11.96 4.36
N LYS A 318 22.29 11.32 5.43
CA LYS A 318 21.77 10.08 5.99
C LYS A 318 20.29 10.01 5.68
N THR A 319 19.83 8.84 5.24
CA THR A 319 18.46 8.42 4.94
C THR A 319 17.49 8.58 6.13
N ASN A 320 17.52 9.74 6.76
CA ASN A 320 16.69 10.11 7.86
C ASN A 320 15.43 10.64 7.18
N PHE A 321 14.38 9.83 7.23
CA PHE A 321 13.03 10.32 7.08
C PHE A 321 12.93 11.70 7.71
N ARG A 322 12.38 12.68 6.98
CA ARG A 322 12.34 14.09 7.42
C ARG A 322 11.54 14.27 8.72
N THR A 323 10.81 13.25 9.15
CA THR A 323 9.97 13.23 10.35
C THR A 323 10.29 12.02 11.22
N ASN A 324 10.09 12.15 12.54
CA ASN A 324 10.34 11.07 13.49
C ASN A 324 9.23 9.99 13.45
N MET A 325 9.53 8.80 13.98
CA MET A 325 8.62 7.65 13.99
C MET A 325 7.27 7.95 14.67
N PHE A 326 7.30 8.69 15.79
CA PHE A 326 6.10 9.05 16.54
C PHE A 326 5.18 9.97 15.73
N TYR A 327 5.72 10.99 15.08
CA TYR A 327 4.97 11.89 14.22
C TYR A 327 4.37 11.14 13.02
N GLN A 328 5.15 10.26 12.37
CA GLN A 328 4.65 9.40 11.29
C GLN A 328 3.45 8.57 11.76
N THR A 329 3.58 7.92 12.92
CA THR A 329 2.53 7.08 13.51
C THR A 329 1.27 7.90 13.80
N THR A 330 1.44 9.08 14.39
CA THR A 330 0.34 10.00 14.70
C THR A 330 -0.37 10.49 13.44
N GLN A 331 0.35 10.88 12.39
CA GLN A 331 -0.28 11.31 11.13
C GLN A 331 -1.08 10.17 10.48
N ILE A 332 -0.56 8.94 10.52
CA ILE A 332 -1.25 7.76 9.99
C ILE A 332 -2.49 7.45 10.84
N ALA A 333 -2.37 7.48 12.17
CA ALA A 333 -3.51 7.26 13.06
C ALA A 333 -4.61 8.33 12.86
N LEU A 334 -4.25 9.61 12.77
CA LEU A 334 -5.19 10.70 12.48
C LEU A 334 -5.90 10.50 11.14
N ARG A 335 -5.16 10.06 10.10
CA ARG A 335 -5.72 9.70 8.80
C ARG A 335 -6.72 8.54 8.92
N GLN A 336 -6.36 7.50 9.66
CA GLN A 336 -7.24 6.33 9.85
C GLN A 336 -8.49 6.66 10.67
N VAL A 337 -8.39 7.50 11.69
CA VAL A 337 -9.56 8.00 12.43
C VAL A 337 -10.52 8.77 11.51
N LYS A 338 -10.01 9.59 10.59
CA LYS A 338 -10.85 10.28 9.60
C LYS A 338 -11.58 9.29 8.68
N ILE A 339 -10.88 8.26 8.22
CA ILE A 339 -11.46 7.21 7.36
C ILE A 339 -12.56 6.47 8.13
N LEU A 340 -12.31 6.08 9.38
CA LEU A 340 -13.29 5.42 10.24
C LEU A 340 -14.54 6.29 10.46
N LYS A 341 -14.36 7.60 10.73
CA LYS A 341 -15.49 8.55 10.90
C LYS A 341 -16.32 8.73 9.63
N ARG A 342 -15.70 8.63 8.45
CA ARG A 342 -16.38 8.80 7.15
C ARG A 342 -16.99 7.52 6.61
N ASN A 343 -16.70 6.37 7.22
CA ASN A 343 -17.38 5.12 6.97
C ASN A 343 -18.14 4.64 8.23
N PRO A 344 -19.15 5.41 8.69
CA PRO A 344 -19.90 5.05 9.90
C PRO A 344 -20.74 3.79 9.69
N ILE A 345 -21.10 3.44 8.45
CA ILE A 345 -21.94 2.28 8.14
C ILE A 345 -21.23 1.00 8.56
N LEU A 346 -19.94 0.84 8.25
CA LEU A 346 -19.19 -0.35 8.62
C LEU A 346 -19.06 -0.49 10.15
N LEU A 347 -18.84 0.62 10.86
CA LEU A 347 -18.74 0.63 12.31
C LEU A 347 -20.11 0.35 12.97
N ALA A 348 -21.16 1.05 12.52
CA ALA A 348 -22.52 0.89 13.01
C ALA A 348 -23.02 -0.54 12.77
N ALA A 349 -22.79 -1.11 11.59
CA ALA A 349 -23.14 -2.49 11.28
C ALA A 349 -22.51 -3.49 12.26
N ARG A 350 -21.23 -3.30 12.64
CA ARG A 350 -20.57 -4.17 13.63
C ARG A 350 -21.20 -4.04 15.02
N VAL A 351 -21.45 -2.81 15.48
CA VAL A 351 -22.05 -2.58 16.80
C VAL A 351 -23.48 -3.14 16.84
N ILE A 352 -24.30 -2.86 15.83
CA ILE A 352 -25.67 -3.38 15.72
C ILE A 352 -25.66 -4.90 15.67
N GLN A 353 -24.82 -5.50 14.82
CA GLN A 353 -24.67 -6.96 14.73
C GLN A 353 -24.29 -7.56 16.09
N SER A 354 -23.35 -6.95 16.80
CA SER A 354 -22.92 -7.40 18.12
C SER A 354 -24.06 -7.41 19.14
N VAL A 355 -24.81 -6.30 19.22
CA VAL A 355 -25.94 -6.18 20.16
C VAL A 355 -27.06 -7.16 19.81
N VAL A 356 -27.42 -7.30 18.53
CA VAL A 356 -28.48 -8.22 18.09
C VAL A 356 -28.11 -9.67 18.40
N ILE A 357 -26.90 -10.10 18.04
CA ILE A 357 -26.42 -11.46 18.35
C ILE A 357 -26.43 -11.71 19.86
N SER A 358 -25.93 -10.74 20.65
CA SER A 358 -25.88 -10.83 22.11
C SER A 358 -27.26 -10.92 22.75
N PHE A 359 -28.23 -10.21 22.19
CA PHE A 359 -29.62 -10.28 22.63
C PHE A 359 -30.22 -11.68 22.38
N PHE A 360 -30.01 -12.26 21.19
CA PHE A 360 -30.46 -13.63 20.91
C PHE A 360 -29.76 -14.66 21.82
N ILE A 361 -28.47 -14.51 22.07
CA ILE A 361 -27.75 -15.36 23.04
C ILE A 361 -28.40 -15.23 24.42
N GLY A 362 -28.65 -14.00 24.90
CA GLY A 362 -29.29 -13.76 26.18
C GLY A 362 -30.70 -14.35 26.29
N LEU A 363 -31.48 -14.38 25.20
CA LEU A 363 -32.78 -15.04 25.16
C LEU A 363 -32.69 -16.56 25.22
N ILE A 364 -31.68 -17.16 24.57
CA ILE A 364 -31.49 -18.62 24.55
C ILE A 364 -31.05 -19.12 25.94
N TYR A 365 -30.16 -18.38 26.60
CA TYR A 365 -29.58 -18.74 27.90
C TYR A 365 -30.20 -17.96 29.06
N TRP A 366 -31.46 -17.54 28.91
CA TRP A 366 -32.15 -16.65 29.86
C TRP A 366 -32.12 -17.18 31.29
N GLN A 367 -31.56 -16.38 32.22
CA GLN A 367 -31.48 -16.67 33.66
C GLN A 367 -31.10 -18.12 33.98
N THR A 368 -29.90 -18.53 33.54
CA THR A 368 -29.41 -19.89 33.78
C THR A 368 -29.08 -20.09 35.27
N PRO A 369 -29.55 -21.19 35.91
CA PRO A 369 -29.40 -21.42 37.35
C PRO A 369 -27.98 -21.21 37.90
N GLY A 370 -27.87 -20.49 39.01
CA GLY A 370 -26.65 -20.31 39.80
C GLY A 370 -26.44 -21.43 40.82
N PRO A 371 -25.38 -21.38 41.63
CA PRO A 371 -25.11 -22.39 42.65
C PRO A 371 -26.20 -22.45 43.74
N THR A 372 -26.89 -21.34 44.00
CA THR A 372 -28.01 -21.24 44.95
C THR A 372 -29.29 -21.93 44.46
N ASP A 373 -29.38 -22.21 43.17
CA ASP A 373 -30.61 -22.66 42.50
C ASP A 373 -30.62 -24.18 42.25
N ASN A 374 -29.72 -24.93 42.90
CA ASN A 374 -29.50 -26.38 42.70
C ASN A 374 -29.31 -26.75 41.21
N PRO A 375 -28.25 -26.26 40.57
CA PRO A 375 -28.04 -26.41 39.13
C PRO A 375 -27.76 -27.87 38.75
N THR A 376 -28.31 -28.30 37.62
CA THR A 376 -28.03 -29.63 37.05
C THR A 376 -26.72 -29.61 36.24
N GLN A 377 -26.15 -30.79 35.96
CA GLN A 377 -24.98 -30.89 35.08
C GLN A 377 -25.25 -30.27 33.69
N ARG A 378 -26.48 -30.39 33.18
CA ARG A 378 -26.89 -29.79 31.91
C ARG A 378 -26.82 -28.26 31.95
N ASP A 379 -27.11 -27.64 33.09
CA ASP A 379 -27.05 -26.19 33.25
C ASP A 379 -25.58 -25.71 33.25
N ILE A 380 -24.71 -26.46 33.92
CA ILE A 380 -23.24 -26.23 33.90
C ILE A 380 -22.69 -26.37 32.47
N ASP A 381 -23.07 -27.43 31.75
CA ASP A 381 -22.64 -27.65 30.36
C ASP A 381 -23.17 -26.54 29.44
N SER A 382 -24.40 -26.07 29.68
CA SER A 382 -25.01 -24.95 28.95
C SER A 382 -24.26 -23.64 29.21
N LYS A 383 -23.90 -23.33 30.46
CA LYS A 383 -23.06 -22.17 30.80
C LYS A 383 -21.67 -22.26 30.15
N ASN A 384 -21.05 -23.44 30.18
CA ASN A 384 -19.76 -23.67 29.50
C ASN A 384 -19.87 -23.40 27.99
N GLY A 385 -20.93 -23.88 27.35
CA GLY A 385 -21.22 -23.63 25.93
C GLY A 385 -21.40 -22.15 25.62
N LEU A 386 -22.13 -21.42 26.46
CA LEU A 386 -22.28 -19.96 26.37
C LEU A 386 -20.93 -19.23 26.46
N LEU A 387 -20.16 -19.50 27.52
CA LEU A 387 -18.87 -18.84 27.76
C LEU A 387 -17.93 -19.07 26.56
N TYR A 388 -17.88 -20.30 26.05
CA TYR A 388 -17.06 -20.63 24.89
C TYR A 388 -17.58 -19.97 23.60
N PHE A 389 -18.89 -19.89 23.39
CA PHE A 389 -19.50 -19.18 22.26
C PHE A 389 -19.18 -17.68 22.30
N GLN A 390 -19.18 -17.06 23.48
CA GLN A 390 -18.79 -15.65 23.66
C GLN A 390 -17.32 -15.43 23.26
N VAL A 391 -16.42 -16.33 23.66
CA VAL A 391 -15.00 -16.29 23.31
C VAL A 391 -14.80 -16.41 21.79
N ILE A 392 -15.56 -17.28 21.12
CA ILE A 392 -15.54 -17.41 19.65
C ILE A 392 -16.06 -16.14 18.99
N GLY A 393 -17.20 -15.63 19.45
CA GLY A 393 -17.85 -14.43 18.92
C GLY A 393 -16.94 -13.21 18.97
N ALA A 394 -16.35 -12.92 20.14
CA ALA A 394 -15.43 -11.80 20.34
C ALA A 394 -14.21 -11.87 19.39
N PHE A 395 -13.65 -13.07 19.19
CA PHE A 395 -12.50 -13.28 18.31
C PHE A 395 -12.86 -13.11 16.83
N MET A 396 -13.92 -13.78 16.37
CA MET A 396 -14.31 -13.78 14.95
C MET A 396 -14.77 -12.41 14.47
N MET A 397 -15.47 -11.67 15.32
CA MET A 397 -15.93 -10.32 15.00
C MET A 397 -14.77 -9.35 14.78
N ALA A 398 -13.67 -9.51 15.53
CA ALA A 398 -12.47 -8.70 15.40
C ALA A 398 -11.57 -9.13 14.22
N LEU A 399 -11.45 -10.43 13.96
CA LEU A 399 -10.58 -10.97 12.91
C LEU A 399 -11.06 -10.62 11.48
N LYS A 400 -12.35 -10.81 11.19
CA LYS A 400 -12.89 -10.76 9.82
C LYS A 400 -12.68 -9.42 9.11
N PRO A 401 -12.80 -8.26 9.76
CA PRO A 401 -12.58 -7.00 9.05
C PRO A 401 -11.10 -6.76 8.75
N CYS A 402 -10.20 -7.07 9.68
CA CYS A 402 -8.76 -6.83 9.53
C CYS A 402 -8.15 -7.69 8.40
N ILE A 403 -8.63 -8.92 8.23
CA ILE A 403 -8.16 -9.81 7.15
C ILE A 403 -8.53 -9.29 5.74
N LEU A 404 -9.53 -8.41 5.66
CA LEU A 404 -10.07 -7.86 4.41
C LEU A 404 -9.50 -6.48 4.11
N THR A 405 -9.48 -5.58 5.11
CA THR A 405 -9.07 -4.18 4.94
C THR A 405 -7.56 -4.02 4.78
N PHE A 406 -6.76 -4.91 5.37
CA PHE A 406 -5.31 -4.80 5.30
C PHE A 406 -4.78 -5.12 3.89
N PRO A 407 -5.14 -6.25 3.24
CA PRO A 407 -4.72 -6.51 1.86
C PRO A 407 -5.24 -5.48 0.86
N SER A 408 -6.44 -4.93 1.05
CA SER A 408 -7.00 -3.92 0.14
C SER A 408 -6.24 -2.59 0.16
N GLU A 409 -5.69 -2.19 1.32
CA GLU A 409 -4.89 -0.97 1.44
C GLU A 409 -3.39 -1.19 1.14
N ARG A 410 -2.97 -2.43 0.91
CA ARG A 410 -1.55 -2.78 0.72
C ARG A 410 -0.92 -2.02 -0.46
N ALA A 411 -1.66 -1.81 -1.54
CA ALA A 411 -1.16 -1.06 -2.70
C ALA A 411 -0.84 0.40 -2.34
N VAL A 412 -1.71 1.07 -1.57
CA VAL A 412 -1.48 2.42 -1.06
C VAL A 412 -0.25 2.43 -0.15
N PHE A 413 -0.18 1.49 0.79
CA PHE A 413 0.95 1.36 1.71
C PHE A 413 2.28 1.22 0.97
N LEU A 414 2.36 0.29 0.02
CA LEU A 414 3.58 0.05 -0.75
C LEU A 414 3.95 1.27 -1.58
N ARG A 415 2.99 1.99 -2.15
CA ARG A 415 3.27 3.21 -2.90
C ARG A 415 3.89 4.27 -1.99
N GLU A 416 3.25 4.52 -0.85
CA GLU A 416 3.69 5.55 0.10
C GLU A 416 5.05 5.23 0.74
N GLU A 417 5.32 3.95 1.02
CA GLU A 417 6.63 3.48 1.52
C GLU A 417 7.72 3.54 0.44
N ASN A 418 7.43 3.15 -0.80
CA ASN A 418 8.35 3.29 -1.92
C ASN A 418 8.72 4.76 -2.19
N SER A 419 7.76 5.68 -1.98
CA SER A 419 7.96 7.14 -2.06
C SER A 419 8.57 7.74 -0.77
N GLN A 420 9.00 6.92 0.19
CA GLN A 420 9.65 7.30 1.45
C GLN A 420 8.86 8.29 2.32
N LEU A 421 7.52 8.19 2.35
CA LEU A 421 6.72 9.01 3.27
C LEU A 421 6.87 8.57 4.73
N TYR A 422 6.92 7.25 4.95
CA TYR A 422 7.02 6.64 6.27
C TYR A 422 7.64 5.24 6.16
N THR A 423 8.02 4.66 7.30
CA THR A 423 8.46 3.26 7.38
C THR A 423 7.34 2.30 7.73
N VAL A 424 7.63 0.99 7.66
CA VAL A 424 6.71 -0.09 8.00
C VAL A 424 6.15 0.01 9.43
N GLY A 425 7.00 0.38 10.40
CA GLY A 425 6.64 0.45 11.82
C GLY A 425 5.51 1.45 12.11
N PRO A 426 5.68 2.74 11.77
CA PRO A 426 4.64 3.76 11.88
C PRO A 426 3.33 3.42 11.19
N TYR A 427 3.39 2.81 10.01
CA TYR A 427 2.18 2.37 9.32
C TYR A 427 1.46 1.28 10.10
N PHE A 428 2.19 0.24 10.52
CA PHE A 428 1.65 -0.86 11.28
C PHE A 428 1.02 -0.36 12.58
N LEU A 429 1.77 0.37 13.40
CA LEU A 429 1.30 0.92 14.68
C LEU A 429 0.14 1.92 14.51
N GLY A 430 0.26 2.85 13.57
CA GLY A 430 -0.73 3.90 13.36
C GLY A 430 -2.08 3.33 12.91
N LYS A 431 -2.07 2.27 12.09
CA LYS A 431 -3.29 1.53 11.72
C LYS A 431 -3.80 0.69 12.89
N TYR A 432 -2.91 -0.06 13.55
CA TYR A 432 -3.25 -0.98 14.64
C TYR A 432 -3.95 -0.27 15.80
N ILE A 433 -3.45 0.91 16.22
CA ILE A 433 -4.05 1.71 17.31
C ILE A 433 -5.51 2.10 17.01
N VAL A 434 -5.83 2.41 15.75
CA VAL A 434 -7.19 2.83 15.37
C VAL A 434 -8.13 1.63 15.28
N ASP A 435 -7.64 0.49 14.79
CA ASP A 435 -8.43 -0.74 14.68
C ASP A 435 -8.73 -1.38 16.05
N ILE A 436 -7.94 -1.09 17.10
CA ILE A 436 -8.21 -1.51 18.48
C ILE A 436 -9.56 -0.98 19.00
N LEU A 437 -9.89 0.28 18.71
CA LEU A 437 -11.08 0.95 19.27
C LEU A 437 -12.41 0.19 19.00
N PRO A 438 -12.80 -0.11 17.75
CA PRO A 438 -14.04 -0.84 17.48
C PRO A 438 -14.04 -2.26 18.05
N CYS A 439 -12.86 -2.85 18.24
CA CYS A 439 -12.70 -4.20 18.75
C CYS A 439 -12.77 -4.29 20.27
N ILE A 440 -12.62 -3.17 20.99
CA ILE A 440 -12.90 -3.10 22.43
C ILE A 440 -14.39 -2.80 22.66
N ILE A 441 -14.96 -1.86 21.91
CA ILE A 441 -16.34 -1.40 22.11
C ILE A 441 -17.35 -2.54 21.86
N SER A 442 -17.21 -3.28 20.75
CA SER A 442 -18.21 -4.27 20.36
C SER A 442 -18.32 -5.46 21.34
N PRO A 443 -17.22 -6.06 21.81
CA PRO A 443 -17.28 -7.12 22.83
C PRO A 443 -17.73 -6.62 24.20
N ILE A 444 -17.41 -5.39 24.61
CA ILE A 444 -17.89 -4.83 25.89
C ILE A 444 -19.41 -4.68 25.85
N LEU A 445 -19.97 -4.10 24.79
CA LEU A 445 -21.42 -3.96 24.64
C LEU A 445 -22.13 -5.31 24.62
N SER A 446 -21.58 -6.27 23.87
CA SER A 446 -22.06 -7.65 23.85
C SER A 446 -22.06 -8.27 25.26
N SER A 447 -20.95 -8.09 25.98
CA SER A 447 -20.76 -8.63 27.31
C SER A 447 -21.78 -8.09 28.29
N ILE A 448 -22.06 -6.78 28.28
CA ILE A 448 -23.08 -6.17 29.15
C ILE A 448 -24.45 -6.83 28.90
N VAL A 449 -24.85 -6.99 27.64
CA VAL A 449 -26.15 -7.59 27.31
C VAL A 449 -26.22 -9.05 27.78
N VAL A 450 -25.23 -9.87 27.41
CA VAL A 450 -25.21 -11.30 27.74
C VAL A 450 -25.14 -11.53 29.25
N TYR A 451 -24.30 -10.78 29.97
CA TYR A 451 -24.06 -11.00 31.39
C TYR A 451 -25.33 -10.93 32.24
N TRP A 452 -26.12 -9.88 32.02
CA TRP A 452 -27.33 -9.62 32.79
C TRP A 452 -28.53 -10.47 32.33
N MET A 453 -28.68 -10.72 31.02
CA MET A 453 -29.78 -11.57 30.53
C MET A 453 -29.62 -13.03 30.96
N VAL A 454 -28.38 -13.52 31.01
CA VAL A 454 -28.09 -14.89 31.43
C VAL A 454 -28.09 -15.04 32.94
N GLY A 455 -27.78 -13.99 33.71
CA GLY A 455 -27.61 -14.10 35.16
C GLY A 455 -26.28 -14.75 35.55
N LEU A 456 -25.18 -14.31 34.91
CA LEU A 456 -23.82 -14.74 35.29
C LEU A 456 -23.44 -14.24 36.69
N ASN A 457 -22.36 -14.76 37.26
CA ASN A 457 -21.96 -14.52 38.66
C ASN A 457 -21.93 -13.02 39.05
N THR A 458 -22.88 -12.56 39.88
CA THR A 458 -22.96 -11.16 40.34
C THR A 458 -22.36 -10.90 41.73
N ASP A 459 -21.61 -11.85 42.31
CA ASP A 459 -21.11 -11.76 43.69
C ASP A 459 -20.29 -10.50 43.96
N SER A 460 -19.49 -10.09 42.97
CA SER A 460 -18.64 -8.90 43.06
C SER A 460 -18.65 -8.13 41.74
N PRO A 461 -18.63 -6.78 41.77
CA PRO A 461 -18.45 -5.96 40.56
C PRO A 461 -17.19 -6.34 39.75
N GLY A 462 -16.17 -6.87 40.43
CA GLY A 462 -14.93 -7.34 39.80
C GLY A 462 -15.15 -8.47 38.79
N LYS A 463 -16.17 -9.33 38.99
CA LYS A 463 -16.50 -10.44 38.09
C LYS A 463 -16.99 -9.94 36.73
N VAL A 464 -17.88 -8.94 36.74
CA VAL A 464 -18.41 -8.29 35.55
C VAL A 464 -17.29 -7.60 34.77
N LEU A 465 -16.46 -6.83 35.47
CA LEU A 465 -15.32 -6.13 34.88
C LEU A 465 -14.31 -7.10 34.27
N PHE A 466 -14.03 -8.23 34.95
CA PHE A 466 -13.13 -9.25 34.43
C PHE A 466 -13.67 -9.95 33.19
N PHE A 467 -14.98 -10.23 33.14
CA PHE A 467 -15.64 -10.79 31.96
C PHE A 467 -15.55 -9.85 30.74
N MET A 468 -15.84 -8.56 30.94
CA MET A 468 -15.72 -7.54 29.90
C MET A 468 -14.26 -7.37 29.43
N PHE A 469 -13.31 -7.32 30.38
CA PHE A 469 -11.89 -7.20 30.10
C PHE A 469 -11.37 -8.40 29.28
N THR A 470 -11.72 -9.62 29.68
CA THR A 470 -11.31 -10.85 28.99
C THR A 470 -11.92 -10.92 27.58
N SER A 471 -13.17 -10.52 27.41
CA SER A 471 -13.83 -10.46 26.11
C SER A 471 -13.19 -9.43 25.17
N ALA A 472 -12.81 -8.25 25.69
CA ALA A 472 -12.08 -7.25 24.93
C ALA A 472 -10.68 -7.75 24.52
N LEU A 473 -9.96 -8.38 25.45
CA LEU A 473 -8.62 -8.95 25.20
C LEU A 473 -8.66 -10.10 24.16
N GLN A 474 -9.73 -10.90 24.18
CA GLN A 474 -9.97 -11.91 23.16
C GLN A 474 -10.19 -11.27 21.77
N GLY A 475 -10.93 -10.17 21.71
CA GLY A 475 -11.06 -9.35 20.50
C GLY A 475 -9.71 -8.86 19.98
N LEU A 476 -8.83 -8.38 20.85
CA LEU A 476 -7.47 -7.95 20.47
C LEU A 476 -6.65 -9.10 19.86
N SER A 477 -6.76 -10.30 20.41
CA SER A 477 -6.11 -11.50 19.85
C SER A 477 -6.64 -11.83 18.44
N GLY A 478 -7.94 -11.59 18.20
CA GLY A 478 -8.56 -11.68 16.88
C GLY A 478 -8.00 -10.68 15.87
N ILE A 479 -7.79 -9.41 16.28
CA ILE A 479 -7.13 -8.40 15.44
C ILE A 479 -5.72 -8.85 15.08
N ALA A 480 -4.93 -9.28 16.06
CA ALA A 480 -3.54 -9.66 15.85
C ALA A 480 -3.40 -10.78 14.82
N LEU A 481 -4.25 -11.82 14.92
CA LEU A 481 -4.29 -12.88 13.91
C LEU A 481 -4.84 -12.40 12.56
N GLY A 482 -5.82 -11.50 12.56
CA GLY A 482 -6.35 -10.88 11.35
C GLY A 482 -5.29 -10.09 10.57
N TYR A 483 -4.44 -9.33 11.27
CA TYR A 483 -3.28 -8.62 10.71
C TYR A 483 -2.22 -9.59 10.17
N LEU A 484 -1.94 -10.68 10.91
CA LEU A 484 -1.04 -11.73 10.46
C LEU A 484 -1.51 -12.32 9.13
N GLY A 485 -2.79 -12.69 9.04
CA GLY A 485 -3.42 -13.17 7.80
C GLY A 485 -3.38 -12.12 6.69
N GLY A 486 -3.72 -10.87 6.99
CA GLY A 486 -3.69 -9.77 6.03
C GLY A 486 -2.29 -9.45 5.47
N CYS A 487 -1.24 -9.65 6.28
CA CYS A 487 0.15 -9.46 5.83
C CYS A 487 0.64 -10.63 4.97
N ALA A 488 0.27 -11.86 5.35
CA ALA A 488 0.71 -13.09 4.69
C ALA A 488 0.21 -13.19 3.23
N PHE A 489 -1.00 -12.70 2.96
CA PHE A 489 -1.62 -12.82 1.63
C PHE A 489 -1.65 -11.48 0.88
N LYS A 490 -1.48 -11.54 -0.44
CA LYS A 490 -1.60 -10.35 -1.31
C LYS A 490 -3.04 -10.06 -1.73
N ASN A 491 -3.88 -11.10 -1.83
CA ASN A 491 -5.26 -11.00 -2.25
C ASN A 491 -6.18 -11.27 -1.05
N ALA A 492 -7.08 -10.33 -0.76
CA ALA A 492 -8.03 -10.42 0.35
C ALA A 492 -8.92 -11.68 0.26
N HIS A 493 -9.36 -12.06 -0.95
CA HIS A 493 -10.23 -13.23 -1.13
C HIS A 493 -9.50 -14.54 -0.77
N ILE A 494 -8.22 -14.65 -1.12
CA ILE A 494 -7.39 -15.81 -0.74
C ILE A 494 -7.21 -15.85 0.78
N ALA A 495 -6.96 -14.69 1.41
CA ALA A 495 -6.82 -14.58 2.85
C ALA A 495 -8.07 -15.08 3.60
N VAL A 496 -9.25 -14.64 3.13
CA VAL A 496 -10.54 -15.06 3.69
C VAL A 496 -10.78 -16.56 3.49
N ALA A 497 -10.47 -17.11 2.31
CA ALA A 497 -10.68 -18.52 2.01
C ALA A 497 -9.81 -19.46 2.86
N ILE A 498 -8.58 -19.06 3.19
CA ILE A 498 -7.64 -19.86 3.99
C ILE A 498 -7.87 -19.68 5.50
N SER A 499 -8.46 -18.56 5.93
CA SER A 499 -8.66 -18.25 7.35
C SER A 499 -9.27 -19.38 8.19
N PRO A 500 -10.34 -20.09 7.74
CA PRO A 500 -10.91 -21.21 8.49
C PRO A 500 -9.91 -22.34 8.77
N ALA A 501 -8.97 -22.62 7.85
CA ALA A 501 -7.98 -23.67 8.04
C ALA A 501 -7.01 -23.37 9.20
N ILE A 502 -6.87 -22.10 9.59
CA ILE A 502 -6.06 -21.68 10.74
C ILE A 502 -6.94 -21.55 11.99
N THR A 503 -8.12 -20.92 11.86
CA THR A 503 -8.96 -20.61 13.02
C THR A 503 -9.69 -21.82 13.58
N VAL A 504 -10.19 -22.74 12.74
CA VAL A 504 -10.95 -23.91 13.19
C VAL A 504 -10.11 -24.86 14.04
N PRO A 505 -8.86 -25.23 13.67
CA PRO A 505 -8.02 -26.02 14.56
C PRO A 505 -7.78 -25.33 15.91
N THR A 506 -7.42 -24.04 15.91
CA THR A 506 -7.21 -23.33 17.19
C THR A 506 -8.48 -23.26 18.02
N MET A 507 -9.66 -23.19 17.39
CA MET A 507 -10.95 -23.28 18.07
C MET A 507 -11.14 -24.67 18.69
N LEU A 508 -11.07 -25.76 17.91
CA LEU A 508 -11.28 -27.13 18.40
C LEU A 508 -10.41 -27.50 19.61
N PHE A 509 -9.16 -27.01 19.64
CA PHE A 509 -8.23 -27.23 20.74
C PHE A 509 -8.37 -26.25 21.93
N GLY A 510 -9.47 -25.48 21.96
CA GLY A 510 -9.80 -24.48 22.97
C GLY A 510 -10.28 -25.03 24.32
N GLY A 511 -10.38 -26.35 24.49
CA GLY A 511 -10.69 -26.97 25.79
C GLY A 511 -12.17 -27.18 26.09
N TYR A 512 -13.08 -26.75 25.21
CA TYR A 512 -14.52 -26.98 25.36
C TYR A 512 -14.98 -28.32 24.75
N TYR A 513 -14.62 -28.60 23.49
CA TYR A 513 -15.04 -29.84 22.81
C TYR A 513 -14.39 -31.09 23.39
N LYS A 514 -13.19 -30.95 23.94
CA LYS A 514 -12.45 -31.97 24.67
C LYS A 514 -11.52 -31.27 25.66
N ASN A 515 -11.41 -31.84 26.85
CA ASN A 515 -10.57 -31.29 27.91
C ASN A 515 -9.10 -31.22 27.49
N SER A 516 -8.42 -30.18 27.96
CA SER A 516 -7.07 -29.87 27.47
C SER A 516 -6.00 -30.89 27.88
N GLY A 517 -6.23 -31.62 28.98
CA GLY A 517 -5.36 -32.71 29.44
C GLY A 517 -5.50 -34.02 28.65
N ASP A 518 -6.59 -34.19 27.91
CA ASP A 518 -6.93 -35.47 27.28
C ASP A 518 -6.53 -35.53 25.79
N TYR A 519 -5.85 -34.50 25.30
CA TYR A 519 -5.32 -34.50 23.92
C TYR A 519 -4.20 -35.53 23.77
N ALA A 520 -4.14 -36.16 22.60
CA ALA A 520 -3.01 -37.03 22.28
C ALA A 520 -1.71 -36.21 22.22
N SER A 521 -0.63 -36.74 22.78
CA SER A 521 0.65 -36.03 22.96
C SER A 521 1.22 -35.44 21.67
N TRP A 522 0.99 -36.08 20.52
CA TRP A 522 1.48 -35.65 19.21
C TRP A 522 0.75 -34.44 18.61
N ILE A 523 -0.48 -34.13 19.04
CA ILE A 523 -1.29 -33.02 18.50
C ILE A 523 -1.70 -31.98 19.56
N GLY A 524 -1.60 -32.32 20.84
CA GLY A 524 -1.99 -31.43 21.96
C GLY A 524 -1.27 -30.09 22.00
N TRP A 525 -0.13 -29.96 21.30
CA TRP A 525 0.64 -28.71 21.23
C TRP A 525 -0.15 -27.55 20.57
N ILE A 526 -1.11 -27.85 19.69
CA ILE A 526 -1.97 -26.84 19.04
C ILE A 526 -2.77 -26.05 20.09
N SER A 527 -3.12 -26.69 21.21
CA SER A 527 -3.84 -26.04 22.30
C SER A 527 -3.06 -24.87 22.92
N TYR A 528 -1.72 -24.90 22.91
CA TYR A 528 -0.91 -23.78 23.44
C TYR A 528 -0.91 -22.56 22.53
N LEU A 529 -1.21 -22.75 21.24
CA LEU A 529 -1.38 -21.67 20.26
C LEU A 529 -2.83 -21.17 20.20
N SER A 530 -3.75 -21.73 21.00
CA SER A 530 -5.16 -21.36 20.95
C SER A 530 -5.46 -20.19 21.89
N PRO A 531 -5.81 -18.99 21.38
CA PRO A 531 -6.31 -17.91 22.24
C PRO A 531 -7.64 -18.28 22.90
N TYR A 532 -8.45 -19.15 22.27
CA TYR A 532 -9.72 -19.63 22.83
C TYR A 532 -9.51 -20.39 24.13
N LYS A 533 -8.45 -21.21 24.24
CA LYS A 533 -8.13 -21.98 25.45
C LYS A 533 -7.97 -21.07 26.66
N TYR A 534 -7.12 -20.06 26.53
CA TYR A 534 -6.79 -19.18 27.65
C TYR A 534 -7.94 -18.25 28.00
N SER A 535 -8.66 -17.72 27.00
CA SER A 535 -9.83 -16.88 27.24
C SER A 535 -10.98 -17.66 27.90
N PHE A 536 -11.25 -18.89 27.44
CA PHE A 536 -12.29 -19.74 28.03
C PHE A 536 -11.92 -20.18 29.45
N SER A 537 -10.68 -20.59 29.69
CA SER A 537 -10.17 -20.92 31.03
C SER A 537 -10.34 -19.75 32.01
N ALA A 538 -9.95 -18.54 31.61
CA ALA A 538 -10.10 -17.33 32.42
C ALA A 538 -11.57 -17.02 32.74
N LEU A 539 -12.46 -17.10 31.75
CA LEU A 539 -13.90 -16.84 31.96
C LEU A 539 -14.57 -17.91 32.83
N ALA A 540 -14.25 -19.19 32.63
CA ALA A 540 -14.81 -20.29 33.41
C ALA A 540 -14.42 -20.16 34.90
N GLN A 541 -13.16 -19.86 35.19
CA GLN A 541 -12.72 -19.62 36.57
C GLN A 541 -13.35 -18.38 37.19
N ASN A 542 -13.56 -17.33 36.37
CA ASN A 542 -14.25 -16.14 36.84
C ASN A 542 -15.73 -16.44 37.19
N GLU A 543 -16.43 -17.20 36.36
CA GLU A 543 -17.84 -17.56 36.59
C GLU A 543 -18.01 -18.46 37.81
N TYR A 544 -17.26 -19.57 37.89
CA TYR A 544 -17.53 -20.63 38.88
C TYR A 544 -16.94 -20.40 40.28
N THR A 545 -16.18 -19.32 40.50
CA THR A 545 -15.65 -19.00 41.82
C THR A 545 -16.64 -18.11 42.59
N TYR A 546 -17.39 -18.68 43.54
CA TYR A 546 -18.36 -17.95 44.38
C TYR A 546 -17.86 -17.77 45.81
N GLU A 547 -18.26 -16.68 46.48
CA GLU A 547 -18.01 -16.51 47.92
C GLU A 547 -19.05 -17.31 48.73
N GLY A 548 -18.72 -18.58 49.06
CA GLY A 548 -19.54 -19.41 49.93
C GLY A 548 -20.04 -20.71 49.28
N GLN A 549 -21.27 -20.72 48.73
CA GLN A 549 -21.88 -21.92 48.17
C GLN A 549 -21.20 -22.34 46.86
N ASN A 550 -20.76 -23.60 46.82
CA ASN A 550 -20.11 -24.20 45.66
C ASN A 550 -21.10 -25.07 44.88
N TYR A 551 -20.82 -25.24 43.58
CA TYR A 551 -21.56 -26.19 42.75
C TYR A 551 -21.40 -27.63 43.29
N PRO A 552 -22.42 -28.50 43.12
CA PRO A 552 -22.37 -29.89 43.58
C PRO A 552 -21.19 -30.69 43.02
N GLN A 553 -20.81 -30.42 41.78
CA GLN A 553 -19.55 -30.86 41.17
C GLN A 553 -18.78 -29.63 40.72
N ASP A 554 -17.48 -29.59 41.03
CA ASP A 554 -16.60 -28.47 40.71
C ASP A 554 -16.39 -28.38 39.17
N PRO A 555 -17.00 -27.39 38.49
CA PRO A 555 -16.93 -27.29 37.03
C PRO A 555 -15.51 -27.01 36.53
N ILE A 556 -14.67 -26.36 37.35
CA ILE A 556 -13.28 -26.04 36.99
C ILE A 556 -12.45 -27.33 36.94
N LYS A 557 -12.68 -28.25 37.90
CA LYS A 557 -12.04 -29.58 37.88
C LYS A 557 -12.51 -30.44 36.72
N GLN A 558 -13.79 -30.37 36.36
CA GLN A 558 -14.33 -31.10 35.21
C GLN A 558 -13.68 -30.66 33.89
N LEU A 559 -13.44 -29.37 33.72
CA LEU A 559 -12.78 -28.79 32.52
C LEU A 559 -11.26 -29.05 32.48
N ASN A 560 -10.68 -29.48 33.61
CA ASN A 560 -9.27 -29.84 33.76
C ASN A 560 -8.32 -28.74 33.23
N PHE A 561 -8.56 -27.50 33.67
CA PHE A 561 -7.68 -26.37 33.39
C PHE A 561 -6.57 -26.28 34.44
N ASN A 562 -5.32 -26.20 33.97
CA ASN A 562 -4.13 -26.23 34.83
C ASN A 562 -3.58 -24.84 35.19
N LEU A 563 -4.14 -23.77 34.61
CA LEU A 563 -3.63 -22.40 34.76
C LEU A 563 -4.60 -21.58 35.59
N ASP A 564 -4.10 -20.66 36.42
CA ASP A 564 -4.94 -19.65 37.07
C ASP A 564 -5.53 -18.65 36.05
N LYS A 565 -6.55 -17.90 36.46
CA LYS A 565 -7.24 -16.92 35.61
C LYS A 565 -6.29 -15.82 35.16
N TRP A 566 -5.37 -15.37 36.01
CA TRP A 566 -4.40 -14.32 35.64
C TRP A 566 -3.25 -14.86 34.79
N GLU A 567 -2.82 -16.11 35.03
CA GLU A 567 -1.85 -16.79 34.17
C GLU A 567 -2.41 -17.00 32.76
N SER A 568 -3.70 -17.36 32.67
CA SER A 568 -4.43 -17.47 31.40
C SER A 568 -4.46 -16.14 30.66
N ILE A 569 -4.73 -15.02 31.36
CA ILE A 569 -4.66 -13.67 30.78
C ILE A 569 -3.24 -13.34 30.30
N GLY A 570 -2.21 -13.66 31.09
CA GLY A 570 -0.81 -13.46 30.70
C GLY A 570 -0.45 -14.20 29.41
N CYS A 571 -0.86 -15.46 29.29
CA CYS A 571 -0.68 -16.25 28.07
C CYS A 571 -1.42 -15.65 26.87
N LEU A 572 -2.65 -15.16 27.06
CA LEU A 572 -3.44 -14.53 26.01
C LEU A 572 -2.79 -13.23 25.51
N ILE A 573 -2.27 -12.39 26.41
CA ILE A 573 -1.49 -11.20 26.07
C ILE A 573 -0.23 -11.61 25.29
N GLY A 574 0.49 -12.64 25.76
CA GLY A 574 1.68 -13.17 25.10
C GLY A 574 1.40 -13.61 23.66
N LEU A 575 0.31 -14.34 23.41
CA LEU A 575 -0.11 -14.75 22.07
C LEU A 575 -0.48 -13.55 21.20
N CYS A 576 -1.24 -12.59 21.73
CA CYS A 576 -1.61 -11.37 21.01
C CYS A 576 -0.38 -10.58 20.56
N LEU A 577 0.61 -10.39 21.44
CA LEU A 577 1.88 -9.75 21.11
C LEU A 577 2.67 -10.58 20.09
N GLY A 578 2.74 -11.90 20.28
CA GLY A 578 3.43 -12.82 19.37
C GLY A 578 2.89 -12.72 17.94
N TYR A 579 1.57 -12.80 17.75
CA TYR A 579 0.94 -12.62 16.44
C TYR A 579 1.21 -11.24 15.84
N SER A 580 1.16 -10.19 16.66
CA SER A 580 1.43 -8.82 16.21
C SER A 580 2.87 -8.62 15.72
N ILE A 581 3.84 -9.19 16.44
CA ILE A 581 5.26 -9.16 16.08
C ILE A 581 5.50 -9.94 14.80
N ILE A 582 4.92 -11.15 14.68
CA ILE A 582 5.03 -11.96 13.46
C ILE A 582 4.41 -11.22 12.27
N ALA A 583 3.24 -10.59 12.45
CA ALA A 583 2.60 -9.79 11.41
C ALA A 583 3.49 -8.63 10.94
N TYR A 584 4.11 -7.92 11.88
CA TYR A 584 5.07 -6.85 11.58
C TYR A 584 6.30 -7.37 10.81
N ILE A 585 6.89 -8.48 11.25
CA ILE A 585 8.04 -9.10 10.57
C ILE A 585 7.65 -9.53 9.15
N LEU A 586 6.50 -10.18 8.98
CA LEU A 586 5.98 -10.59 7.67
C LEU A 586 5.76 -9.39 6.75
N LEU A 587 5.18 -8.30 7.26
CA LEU A 587 5.01 -7.08 6.47
C LEU A 587 6.35 -6.49 6.04
N SER A 588 7.35 -6.49 6.94
CA SER A 588 8.69 -5.99 6.66
C SER A 588 9.44 -6.86 5.63
N LEU A 589 9.31 -8.18 5.70
CA LEU A 589 9.95 -9.12 4.78
C LEU A 589 9.25 -9.21 3.42
N LEU A 590 7.90 -9.13 3.40
CA LEU A 590 7.10 -9.26 2.19
C LEU A 590 6.84 -7.93 1.49
N LYS A 591 7.44 -6.83 1.95
CA LYS A 591 7.43 -5.56 1.21
C LYS A 591 8.20 -5.77 -0.09
N LYS A 592 7.51 -5.57 -1.20
CA LYS A 592 8.12 -5.55 -2.53
C LYS A 592 7.83 -4.20 -3.13
N LYS A 593 8.80 -3.64 -3.85
CA LYS A 593 8.54 -2.47 -4.67
C LYS A 593 7.39 -2.78 -5.62
N LEU A 594 6.45 -1.85 -5.70
CA LEU A 594 5.45 -1.87 -6.75
C LEU A 594 6.22 -1.69 -8.06
N GLN A 595 5.96 -2.54 -9.04
CA GLN A 595 6.51 -2.39 -10.39
C GLN A 595 5.49 -1.69 -11.26
#